data_AF-A0A017T382-F1
#
_entry.id   AF-A0A017T382-F1
#
_cell.length_a   1.000
_cell.length_b   1.000
_cell.length_c   1.000
_cell.angle_alpha   90.00
_cell.angle_beta   90.00
_cell.angle_gamma   90.00
#
_symmetry.space_group_name_H-M   'P 1'
#
loop_
_entity.id
_entity.type
_entity.pdbx_description
1 polymer ?
#
loop_
_entity_poly.entity_id
_entity_poly.type
_entity_poly.pdbx_seq_one_letter_code
_entity_poly.pdbx_strand_id
1 'polypeptide(L)'
;MSWRSWSAVELGAVIAVGGSLLAVTIPAFFRNLSASKLSEPIEGLDRMVTSALAYAETHPQEISFPPPAPLTPAQVPRGIRALDPPEAWEHLTWKSLDFHFEEPHAFAFQFESAFDTTTGVMHFVARSHGDLDGDGALSTFEVRGQRLPGQPPRILPGMYVDREVE
;
A
#
# COMPACT_ATOMS: atom_id res chain seq x y z
N MET A 1 45.50 -19.73 -27.80
CA MET A 1 44.58 -19.95 -26.66
C MET A 1 45.22 -20.99 -25.75
N SER A 2 46.05 -20.58 -24.78
CA SER A 2 46.65 -21.55 -23.86
C SER A 2 45.67 -21.81 -22.70
N TRP A 3 45.10 -23.02 -22.68
CA TRP A 3 44.39 -23.49 -21.49
C TRP A 3 45.42 -23.81 -20.41
N ARG A 4 45.53 -22.94 -19.40
CA ARG A 4 46.23 -23.27 -18.14
C ARG A 4 45.50 -24.47 -17.52
N SER A 5 46.21 -25.57 -17.30
CA SER A 5 45.72 -26.71 -16.53
C SER A 5 45.79 -26.35 -15.04
N TRP A 6 44.64 -26.12 -14.40
CA TRP A 6 44.57 -25.75 -12.99
C TRP A 6 44.74 -27.00 -12.12
N SER A 7 45.48 -26.89 -11.02
CA SER A 7 45.66 -28.01 -10.09
C SER A 7 44.43 -28.17 -9.18
N ALA A 8 44.17 -29.40 -8.70
CA ALA A 8 43.03 -29.69 -7.83
C ALA A 8 43.03 -28.84 -6.53
N VAL A 9 44.22 -28.48 -6.05
CA VAL A 9 44.39 -27.62 -4.86
C VAL A 9 44.00 -26.17 -5.16
N GLU A 10 44.33 -25.68 -6.36
CA GLU A 10 44.02 -24.32 -6.80
C GLU A 10 42.51 -24.13 -7.02
N LEU A 11 41.83 -25.12 -7.60
CA LEU A 11 40.36 -25.15 -7.70
C LEU A 11 39.70 -25.21 -6.31
N GLY A 12 40.24 -26.02 -5.39
CA GLY A 12 39.72 -26.13 -4.02
C GLY A 12 39.80 -24.82 -3.26
N ALA A 13 40.90 -24.07 -3.39
CA ALA A 13 41.07 -22.77 -2.74
C ALA A 13 40.08 -21.72 -3.28
N VAL A 14 39.85 -21.68 -4.60
CA VAL A 14 38.91 -20.74 -5.23
C VAL A 14 37.47 -21.05 -4.81
N ILE A 15 37.08 -22.33 -4.72
CA ILE A 15 35.74 -22.74 -4.28
C ILE A 15 35.54 -22.44 -2.78
N ALA A 16 36.55 -22.66 -1.94
CA ALA A 16 36.45 -22.39 -0.50
C ALA A 16 36.32 -20.90 -0.20
N VAL A 17 37.09 -20.04 -0.88
CA VAL A 17 37.02 -18.58 -0.73
C VAL A 17 35.74 -18.03 -1.37
N GLY A 18 35.37 -18.50 -2.57
CA GLY A 18 34.15 -18.08 -3.26
C GLY A 18 32.88 -18.48 -2.51
N GLY A 19 32.83 -19.72 -1.98
CA GLY A 19 31.69 -20.22 -1.22
C GLY A 19 31.49 -19.49 0.12
N SER A 20 32.59 -19.14 0.81
CA SER A 20 32.52 -18.37 2.05
C SER A 20 32.00 -16.94 1.82
N LEU A 21 32.27 -16.33 0.67
CA LEU A 21 31.78 -14.99 0.33
C LEU A 21 30.29 -15.00 -0.07
N LEU A 22 29.82 -16.07 -0.72
CA LEU A 22 28.41 -16.25 -1.09
C LEU A 22 27.50 -16.57 0.11
N ALA A 23 28.01 -17.28 1.13
CA ALA A 23 27.25 -17.59 2.34
C ALA A 23 27.00 -16.36 3.25
N VAL A 24 27.83 -15.32 3.14
CA VAL A 24 27.81 -14.16 4.04
C VAL A 24 26.94 -13.00 3.52
N THR A 25 26.46 -13.03 2.27
CA THR A 25 25.95 -11.80 1.62
C THR A 25 24.43 -11.68 1.42
N ILE A 26 23.57 -12.60 1.91
CA ILE A 26 22.10 -12.45 1.73
C ILE A 26 21.21 -12.58 3.00
N PRO A 27 21.61 -12.15 4.21
CA PRO A 27 20.60 -11.86 5.24
C PRO A 27 20.08 -10.42 5.22
N ALA A 28 20.83 -9.47 4.67
CA ALA A 28 20.53 -8.04 4.82
C ALA A 28 19.58 -7.47 3.74
N PHE A 29 19.52 -8.08 2.55
CA PHE A 29 18.67 -7.57 1.47
C PHE A 29 17.18 -7.81 1.74
N PHE A 30 16.81 -8.95 2.36
CA PHE A 30 15.41 -9.24 2.72
C PHE A 30 14.88 -8.36 3.86
N ARG A 31 15.71 -7.98 4.82
CA ARG A 31 15.25 -7.20 5.99
C ARG A 31 14.90 -5.74 5.65
N ASN A 32 15.43 -5.19 4.57
CA ASN A 32 15.05 -3.87 4.06
C ASN A 32 13.83 -3.92 3.12
N LEU A 33 13.47 -5.08 2.57
CA LEU A 33 12.27 -5.23 1.75
C LEU A 33 11.00 -5.16 2.60
N SER A 34 11.01 -5.71 3.82
CA SER A 34 9.85 -5.64 4.74
C SER A 34 9.45 -4.20 5.10
N ALA A 35 10.42 -3.29 5.27
CA ALA A 35 10.13 -1.88 5.53
C ALA A 35 9.62 -1.15 4.27
N SER A 36 10.19 -1.45 3.09
CA SER A 36 9.74 -0.86 1.82
C SER A 36 8.35 -1.33 1.40
N LYS A 37 7.97 -2.57 1.76
CA LYS A 37 6.65 -3.15 1.49
C LYS A 37 5.50 -2.41 2.20
N LEU A 38 5.80 -1.71 3.30
CA LEU A 38 4.84 -0.95 4.09
C LEU A 38 4.71 0.52 3.70
N SER A 39 5.71 1.08 3.01
CA SER A 39 5.69 2.49 2.62
C SER A 39 4.52 2.80 1.71
N GLU A 40 4.29 1.98 0.68
CA GLU A 40 3.22 2.20 -0.29
C GLU A 40 1.81 2.27 0.32
N PRO A 41 1.35 1.30 1.14
CA PRO A 41 0.02 1.37 1.73
C PRO A 41 -0.10 2.51 2.76
N ILE A 42 0.96 2.79 3.52
CA ILE A 42 0.93 3.85 4.54
C ILE A 42 0.89 5.24 3.88
N GLU A 43 1.77 5.50 2.90
CA GLU A 43 1.81 6.76 2.16
C GLU A 43 0.55 6.95 1.32
N GLY A 44 0.03 5.89 0.70
CA GLY A 44 -1.23 5.93 -0.03
C GLY A 44 -2.42 6.28 0.86
N LEU A 45 -2.52 5.65 2.04
CA LEU A 45 -3.57 5.96 3.01
C LEU A 45 -3.41 7.37 3.59
N ASP A 46 -2.20 7.82 3.89
CA ASP A 46 -1.95 9.19 4.39
C ASP A 46 -2.37 10.26 3.39
N ARG A 47 -2.02 10.08 2.10
CA ARG A 47 -2.48 10.96 1.00
C ARG A 47 -4.00 10.98 0.92
N MET A 48 -4.63 9.81 0.89
CA MET A 48 -6.08 9.68 0.75
C MET A 48 -6.82 10.35 1.92
N VAL A 49 -6.34 10.15 3.15
CA VAL A 49 -6.94 10.70 4.36
C VAL A 49 -6.73 12.21 4.44
N THR A 50 -5.52 12.70 4.15
CA THR A 50 -5.23 14.13 4.08
C THR A 50 -6.17 14.83 3.09
N SER A 51 -6.33 14.28 1.89
CA SER A 51 -7.26 14.79 0.90
C SER A 51 -8.72 14.70 1.37
N ALA A 52 -9.12 13.63 2.06
CA ALA A 52 -10.48 13.47 2.57
C ALA A 52 -10.82 14.52 3.65
N LEU A 53 -9.88 14.86 4.52
CA LEU A 53 -10.05 15.94 5.50
C LEU A 53 -10.16 17.29 4.80
N ALA A 54 -9.29 17.58 3.82
CA ALA A 54 -9.34 18.83 3.05
C ALA A 54 -10.65 18.96 2.26
N TYR A 55 -11.13 17.86 1.67
CA TYR A 55 -12.44 17.79 1.02
C TYR A 55 -13.55 18.15 2.02
N ALA A 56 -13.54 17.57 3.22
CA ALA A 56 -14.56 17.80 4.24
C ALA A 56 -14.66 19.26 4.72
N GLU A 57 -13.55 19.99 4.79
CA GLU A 57 -13.55 21.40 5.20
C GLU A 57 -14.35 22.30 4.24
N THR A 58 -14.46 21.91 2.98
CA THR A 58 -15.13 22.72 1.94
C THR A 58 -16.54 22.24 1.61
N HIS A 59 -16.98 21.13 2.22
CA HIS A 59 -18.26 20.48 1.92
C HIS A 59 -19.22 20.50 3.12
N PRO A 60 -20.56 20.53 2.88
CA PRO A 60 -21.57 20.35 3.92
C PRO A 60 -21.44 19.05 4.71
N GLN A 61 -22.07 18.99 5.89
CA GLN A 61 -21.97 17.85 6.80
C GLN A 61 -22.41 16.51 6.17
N GLU A 62 -23.50 16.51 5.40
CA GLU A 62 -24.11 15.31 4.81
C GLU A 62 -23.29 14.69 3.68
N ILE A 63 -22.42 15.50 3.07
CA ILE A 63 -21.57 15.13 1.94
C ILE A 63 -20.11 15.50 2.23
N SER A 64 -19.71 15.51 3.50
CA SER A 64 -18.38 15.97 3.88
C SER A 64 -17.27 15.03 3.44
N PHE A 65 -17.59 13.82 2.97
CA PHE A 65 -16.63 12.95 2.29
C PHE A 65 -17.20 12.56 0.94
N PRO A 66 -16.34 12.30 -0.07
CA PRO A 66 -16.80 11.84 -1.37
C PRO A 66 -17.54 10.52 -1.25
N PRO A 67 -18.35 10.14 -2.27
CA PRO A 67 -19.08 8.87 -2.25
C PRO A 67 -18.11 7.67 -2.18
N PRO A 68 -18.61 6.49 -1.79
CA PRO A 68 -17.80 5.27 -1.80
C PRO A 68 -17.20 4.97 -3.17
N ALA A 69 -15.95 4.51 -3.19
CA ALA A 69 -15.27 3.99 -4.36
C ALA A 69 -14.98 2.50 -4.19
N PRO A 70 -15.13 1.70 -5.26
CA PRO A 70 -14.79 0.29 -5.22
C PRO A 70 -13.29 0.09 -5.08
N LEU A 71 -12.89 -1.15 -4.77
CA LEU A 71 -11.50 -1.55 -4.76
C LEU A 71 -10.85 -1.24 -6.13
N THR A 72 -9.78 -0.45 -6.11
CA THR A 72 -9.09 0.04 -7.30
C THR A 72 -7.58 -0.20 -7.17
N PRO A 73 -6.97 -0.99 -8.05
CA PRO A 73 -7.62 -1.79 -9.10
C PRO A 73 -8.53 -2.87 -8.50
N ALA A 74 -9.50 -3.34 -9.30
CA ALA A 74 -10.47 -4.35 -8.86
C ALA A 74 -9.80 -5.70 -8.51
N GLN A 75 -8.62 -5.95 -9.06
CA GLN A 75 -7.79 -7.11 -8.74
C GLN A 75 -6.53 -6.62 -8.04
N VAL A 76 -6.30 -7.10 -6.82
CA VAL A 76 -5.07 -6.80 -6.08
C VAL A 76 -3.87 -7.41 -6.83
N PRO A 77 -2.80 -6.63 -7.11
CA PRO A 77 -1.57 -7.17 -7.66
C PRO A 77 -1.00 -8.28 -6.78
N ARG A 78 -0.56 -9.39 -7.39
CA ARG A 78 -0.12 -10.61 -6.69
C ARG A 78 1.36 -10.88 -6.86
N GLY A 79 2.15 -10.66 -5.82
CA GLY A 79 3.60 -10.84 -5.82
C GLY A 79 4.36 -9.92 -6.79
N ILE A 80 3.66 -8.96 -7.41
CA ILE A 80 4.19 -8.07 -8.44
C ILE A 80 3.68 -6.65 -8.25
N ARG A 81 4.40 -5.68 -8.79
CA ARG A 81 3.90 -4.32 -8.97
C ARG A 81 3.33 -4.19 -10.38
N ALA A 82 2.13 -3.63 -10.49
CA ALA A 82 1.43 -3.43 -11.75
C ALA A 82 1.10 -1.96 -11.94
N LEU A 83 1.15 -1.50 -13.19
CA LEU A 83 0.64 -0.18 -13.56
C LEU A 83 -0.79 -0.35 -14.07
N ASP A 84 -1.70 0.41 -13.48
CA ASP A 84 -3.09 0.41 -13.92
C ASP A 84 -3.31 1.28 -15.15
N PRO A 85 -4.32 0.97 -15.98
CA PRO A 85 -4.81 1.92 -16.97
C PRO A 85 -5.30 3.20 -16.25
N PRO A 86 -5.04 4.41 -16.79
CA PRO A 86 -5.47 5.66 -16.17
C PRO A 86 -6.96 5.69 -15.82
N GLU A 87 -7.79 5.02 -16.63
CA GLU A 87 -9.23 4.89 -16.46
C GLU A 87 -9.64 4.24 -15.13
N ALA A 88 -8.77 3.43 -14.52
CA ALA A 88 -9.03 2.83 -13.21
C ALA A 88 -9.22 3.91 -12.11
N TRP A 89 -8.49 5.03 -12.25
CA TRP A 89 -8.49 6.13 -11.29
C TRP A 89 -9.47 7.25 -11.63
N GLU A 90 -10.31 7.08 -12.66
CA GLU A 90 -11.23 8.12 -13.12
C GLU A 90 -12.52 8.23 -12.28
N HIS A 91 -12.71 7.36 -11.28
CA HIS A 91 -13.85 7.39 -10.38
C HIS A 91 -13.96 8.75 -9.67
N LEU A 92 -15.20 9.24 -9.45
CA LEU A 92 -15.45 10.56 -8.88
C LEU A 92 -14.71 10.78 -7.56
N THR A 93 -14.69 9.76 -6.70
CA THR A 93 -13.98 9.78 -5.41
C THR A 93 -12.48 9.96 -5.58
N TRP A 94 -11.85 9.22 -6.49
CA TRP A 94 -10.42 9.30 -6.76
C TRP A 94 -10.03 10.68 -7.26
N LYS A 95 -10.82 11.24 -8.18
CA LYS A 95 -10.65 12.63 -8.62
C LYS A 95 -10.87 13.66 -7.50
N SER A 96 -11.88 13.44 -6.66
CA SER A 96 -12.20 14.34 -5.54
C SER A 96 -11.11 14.35 -4.48
N LEU A 97 -10.37 13.24 -4.35
CA LEU A 97 -9.26 13.08 -3.41
C LEU A 97 -7.88 13.32 -4.04
N ASP A 98 -7.82 13.65 -5.33
CA ASP A 98 -6.56 13.74 -6.10
C ASP A 98 -5.68 12.49 -5.90
N PHE A 99 -6.34 11.32 -5.99
CA PHE A 99 -5.74 10.02 -5.67
C PHE A 99 -5.65 9.14 -6.91
N HIS A 100 -4.43 8.93 -7.38
CA HIS A 100 -4.10 8.04 -8.50
C HIS A 100 -2.66 7.55 -8.39
N PHE A 101 -2.35 6.53 -9.20
CA PHE A 101 -1.00 6.03 -9.40
C PHE A 101 -0.59 6.15 -10.86
N GLU A 102 0.58 6.76 -11.09
CA GLU A 102 1.23 6.84 -12.41
C GLU A 102 2.41 5.86 -12.52
N GLU A 103 2.81 5.26 -11.40
CA GLU A 103 3.89 4.30 -11.30
C GLU A 103 3.34 2.91 -10.92
N PRO A 104 4.06 1.82 -11.25
CA PRO A 104 3.67 0.48 -10.82
C PRO A 104 3.55 0.39 -9.30
N HIS A 105 2.47 -0.21 -8.82
CA HIS A 105 2.14 -0.34 -7.40
C HIS A 105 1.69 -1.78 -7.07
N ALA A 106 1.76 -2.17 -5.80
CA ALA A 106 1.42 -3.51 -5.32
C ALA A 106 0.07 -3.57 -4.56
N PHE A 107 -0.53 -2.42 -4.25
CA PHE A 107 -1.72 -2.33 -3.41
C PHE A 107 -2.94 -1.83 -4.17
N ALA A 108 -4.09 -2.40 -3.85
CA ALA A 108 -5.37 -1.85 -4.26
C ALA A 108 -6.01 -1.05 -3.12
N PHE A 109 -6.66 0.05 -3.48
CA PHE A 109 -7.20 1.03 -2.56
C PHE A 109 -8.73 1.10 -2.64
N GLN A 110 -9.37 1.33 -1.51
CA GLN A 110 -10.82 1.43 -1.39
C GLN A 110 -11.16 2.60 -0.45
N PHE A 111 -12.25 3.30 -0.76
CA PHE A 111 -12.79 4.35 0.09
C PHE A 111 -14.27 4.13 0.31
N GLU A 112 -14.71 4.09 1.55
CA GLU A 112 -16.12 4.01 1.92
C GLU A 112 -16.49 5.24 2.73
N SER A 113 -17.71 5.74 2.53
CA SER A 113 -18.27 6.83 3.33
C SER A 113 -19.75 6.59 3.59
N ALA A 114 -20.22 7.05 4.74
CA ALA A 114 -21.61 6.92 5.14
C ALA A 114 -22.04 8.05 6.06
N PHE A 115 -23.21 8.62 5.78
CA PHE A 115 -23.86 9.60 6.63
C PHE A 115 -24.91 8.91 7.50
N ASP A 116 -24.78 9.04 8.82
CA ASP A 116 -25.79 8.60 9.76
C ASP A 116 -26.81 9.71 9.98
N THR A 117 -28.01 9.53 9.43
CA THR A 117 -29.12 10.50 9.53
C THR A 117 -29.67 10.66 10.95
N THR A 118 -29.40 9.71 11.85
CA THR A 118 -29.87 9.75 13.24
C THR A 118 -28.96 10.60 14.10
N THR A 119 -27.65 10.42 13.95
CA THR A 119 -26.64 11.13 14.75
C THR A 119 -26.11 12.39 14.05
N GLY A 120 -26.35 12.53 12.74
CA GLY A 120 -25.78 13.57 11.90
C GLY A 120 -24.28 13.39 11.65
N VAL A 121 -23.70 12.24 11.98
CA VAL A 121 -22.26 12.00 11.83
C VAL A 121 -21.97 11.45 10.44
N MET A 122 -20.95 12.03 9.80
CA MET A 122 -20.41 11.50 8.55
C MET A 122 -19.15 10.69 8.87
N HIS A 123 -19.05 9.48 8.35
CA HIS A 123 -17.92 8.57 8.55
C HIS A 123 -17.24 8.26 7.22
N PHE A 124 -15.95 7.95 7.28
CA PHE A 124 -15.26 7.29 6.18
C PHE A 124 -14.34 6.17 6.67
N VAL A 125 -14.05 5.25 5.76
CA VAL A 125 -13.07 4.19 5.92
C VAL A 125 -12.23 4.12 4.66
N ALA A 126 -10.93 4.35 4.80
CA ALA A 126 -9.94 4.19 3.74
C ALA A 126 -9.21 2.86 3.97
N ARG A 127 -9.14 2.01 2.94
CA ARG A 127 -8.44 0.71 2.99
C ARG A 127 -7.43 0.57 1.89
N SER A 128 -6.35 -0.15 2.18
CA SER A 128 -5.45 -0.71 1.18
C SER A 128 -5.30 -2.22 1.39
N HIS A 129 -5.19 -2.94 0.28
CA HIS A 129 -5.08 -4.39 0.23
C HIS A 129 -3.90 -4.77 -0.66
N GLY A 130 -2.99 -5.62 -0.18
CA GLY A 130 -1.84 -6.09 -0.94
C GLY A 130 -1.63 -7.60 -0.80
N ASP A 131 -1.20 -8.25 -1.88
CA ASP A 131 -0.81 -9.66 -1.91
C ASP A 131 0.67 -9.71 -2.31
N LEU A 132 1.57 -9.52 -1.34
CA LEU A 132 2.97 -9.19 -1.61
C LEU A 132 3.84 -10.39 -1.97
N ASP A 133 3.41 -11.60 -1.62
CA ASP A 133 4.07 -12.86 -1.96
C ASP A 133 3.29 -13.67 -3.02
N GLY A 134 2.06 -13.27 -3.34
CA GLY A 134 1.25 -13.82 -4.42
C GLY A 134 0.50 -15.08 -4.03
N ASP A 135 0.37 -15.38 -2.73
CA ASP A 135 -0.29 -16.59 -2.23
C ASP A 135 -1.82 -16.46 -2.17
N GLY A 136 -2.35 -15.26 -2.38
CA GLY A 136 -3.77 -14.93 -2.35
C GLY A 136 -4.30 -14.48 -0.99
N ALA A 137 -3.46 -14.44 0.05
CA ALA A 137 -3.77 -13.83 1.33
C ALA A 137 -3.47 -12.32 1.28
N LEU A 138 -4.43 -11.51 1.70
CA LEU A 138 -4.31 -10.05 1.63
C LEU A 138 -3.80 -9.48 2.95
N SER A 139 -2.74 -8.67 2.88
CA SER A 139 -2.41 -7.69 3.91
C SER A 139 -3.38 -6.51 3.80
N THR A 140 -4.10 -6.19 4.86
CA THR A 140 -5.12 -5.13 4.85
C THR A 140 -4.74 -4.02 5.83
N PHE A 141 -4.71 -2.77 5.35
CA PHE A 141 -4.51 -1.59 6.18
C PHE A 141 -5.75 -0.73 6.12
N GLU A 142 -6.17 -0.20 7.26
CA GLU A 142 -7.39 0.59 7.38
C GLU A 142 -7.18 1.82 8.26
N VAL A 143 -7.64 2.97 7.77
CA VAL A 143 -7.75 4.20 8.53
C VAL A 143 -9.20 4.67 8.51
N ARG A 144 -9.72 5.04 9.67
CA ARG A 144 -11.09 5.53 9.83
C ARG A 144 -11.06 7.01 10.18
N GLY A 145 -12.08 7.72 9.73
CA GLY A 145 -12.31 9.08 10.18
C GLY A 145 -13.78 9.43 10.21
N GLN A 146 -14.07 10.60 10.75
CA GLN A 146 -15.42 11.09 10.90
C GLN A 146 -15.48 12.60 10.99
N ARG A 147 -16.67 13.14 10.78
CA ARG A 147 -17.03 14.52 11.10
C ARG A 147 -18.30 14.52 11.95
N LEU A 148 -18.20 15.05 13.16
CA LEU A 148 -19.36 15.27 14.03
C LEU A 148 -20.05 16.60 13.65
N PRO A 149 -21.37 16.75 13.84
CA PRO A 149 -22.07 18.01 13.61
C PRO A 149 -21.41 19.18 14.33
N GLY A 150 -21.11 20.25 13.58
CA GLY A 150 -20.49 21.46 14.13
C GLY A 150 -19.03 21.32 14.57
N GLN A 151 -18.37 20.20 14.25
CA GLN A 151 -16.95 19.98 14.54
C GLN A 151 -16.14 19.83 13.23
N PRO A 152 -14.82 20.10 13.29
CA PRO A 152 -13.95 19.79 12.17
C PRO A 152 -13.88 18.27 11.93
N PRO A 153 -13.66 17.85 10.68
CA PRO A 153 -13.36 16.46 10.33
C PRO A 153 -12.08 16.00 11.06
N ARG A 154 -12.05 14.72 11.44
CA ARG A 154 -10.90 14.13 12.15
C ARG A 154 -10.70 12.67 11.82
N ILE A 155 -9.45 12.24 11.96
CA ILE A 155 -9.07 10.83 11.92
C ILE A 155 -9.37 10.21 13.28
N LEU A 156 -9.91 8.99 13.29
CA LEU A 156 -10.04 8.22 14.51
C LEU A 156 -8.68 7.59 14.88
N PRO A 157 -8.28 7.63 16.15
CA PRO A 157 -7.00 7.07 16.55
C PRO A 157 -6.94 5.56 16.29
N GLY A 158 -5.83 5.11 15.72
CA GLY A 158 -5.56 3.72 15.38
C GLY A 158 -5.63 3.46 13.87
N MET A 159 -4.53 2.92 13.33
CA MET A 159 -4.55 2.22 12.05
C MET A 159 -4.78 0.75 12.36
N TYR A 160 -5.76 0.13 11.69
CA TYR A 160 -5.97 -1.30 11.78
C TYR A 160 -5.17 -2.00 10.70
N VAL A 161 -4.43 -3.03 11.08
CA VAL A 161 -3.64 -3.87 10.17
C VAL A 161 -4.08 -5.30 10.39
N ASP A 162 -4.66 -5.93 9.36
CA ASP A 162 -4.94 -7.35 9.35
C ASP A 162 -3.85 -8.06 8.54
N ARG A 163 -3.14 -8.97 9.23
CA ARG A 163 -1.88 -9.64 8.83
C ARG A 163 -0.73 -8.67 8.55
N GLU A 164 0.24 -8.65 9.47
CA GLU A 164 1.52 -7.98 9.23
C GLU A 164 2.27 -8.71 8.10
N VAL A 165 2.34 -8.06 6.93
CA VAL A 165 3.33 -8.23 5.85
C VAL A 165 4.13 -9.54 5.88
N GLU A 166 3.72 -10.52 5.09
CA GLU A 166 4.52 -11.72 4.79
C GLU A 166 5.57 -11.43 3.67
#